data_AF-A0A9D6MPF5-F1
#
_entry.id   AF-A0A9D6MPF5-F1
#
_cell.length_a   1.000
_cell.length_b   1.000
_cell.length_c   1.000
_cell.angle_alpha   90.00
_cell.angle_beta   90.00
_cell.angle_gamma   90.00
#
_symmetry.space_group_name_H-M   'P 1'
#
loop_
_entity.id
_entity.type
_entity.pdbx_description
1 polymer ?
#
loop_
_entity_poly.entity_id
_entity_poly.type
_entity_poly.pdbx_seq_one_letter_code
_entity_poly.pdbx_strand_id
1 'polypeptide(L)'
;EVPRRLQHPKRKTIGLRVPDHVIAQALLAELNEPLMSSTLILPGEDQPLSDPEEIRDRLEHDVDLVVDGGFCGLEPTTVVELESGHATVTRQGKGDPARFTV
;
A
#
# COMPACT_ATOMS: atom_id res chain seq x y z
N GLU A 1 5.19 18.96 -2.42
CA GLU A 1 3.74 19.17 -2.19
C GLU A 1 2.97 18.02 -2.82
N VAL A 2 1.91 17.48 -2.20
CA VAL A 2 1.15 16.34 -2.73
C VAL A 2 0.10 16.83 -3.73
N PRO A 3 0.10 16.38 -5.00
CA PRO A 3 -0.90 16.82 -5.98
C PRO A 3 -2.33 16.56 -5.51
N ARG A 4 -3.23 17.54 -5.70
CA ARG A 4 -4.64 17.45 -5.24
C ARG A 4 -5.38 16.21 -5.76
N ARG A 5 -5.02 15.73 -6.96
CA ARG A 5 -5.59 14.51 -7.56
C ARG A 5 -5.29 13.22 -6.78
N LEU A 6 -4.25 13.23 -5.94
CA LEU A 6 -3.82 12.08 -5.13
C LEU A 6 -4.42 12.09 -3.72
N GLN A 7 -5.09 13.18 -3.35
CA GLN A 7 -5.72 13.33 -2.04
C GLN A 7 -7.18 12.89 -2.11
N HIS A 8 -7.70 12.36 -1.00
CA HIS A 8 -9.12 12.07 -0.88
C HIS A 8 -9.92 13.37 -1.11
N PRO A 9 -10.87 13.41 -2.07
CA PRO A 9 -11.45 14.65 -2.58
C PRO A 9 -12.20 15.47 -1.51
N LYS A 10 -12.85 14.81 -0.55
CA LYS A 10 -13.55 15.46 0.57
C LYS A 10 -12.63 15.80 1.74
N ARG A 11 -11.86 14.82 2.23
CA ARG A 11 -11.05 14.91 3.46
C ARG A 11 -9.69 15.58 3.27
N LYS A 12 -9.20 15.67 2.03
CA LYS A 12 -7.87 16.16 1.67
C LYS A 12 -6.74 15.39 2.38
N THR A 13 -6.95 14.10 2.62
CA THR A 13 -5.98 13.19 3.25
C THR A 13 -5.36 12.24 2.23
N ILE A 14 -4.21 11.66 2.59
CA ILE A 14 -3.50 10.65 1.81
C ILE A 14 -2.97 9.57 2.75
N GLY A 15 -2.98 8.32 2.30
CA GLY A 15 -2.35 7.22 3.04
C GLY A 15 -0.83 7.29 2.92
N LEU A 16 -0.13 7.09 4.03
CA LEU A 16 1.32 6.97 4.07
C LEU A 16 1.71 5.58 4.59
N ARG A 17 2.71 4.96 3.95
CA ARG A 17 3.25 3.67 4.35
C ARG A 17 4.78 3.70 4.23
N VAL A 18 5.46 3.21 5.26
CA VAL A 18 6.89 2.89 5.22
C VAL A 18 7.01 1.37 5.15
N PRO A 19 7.33 0.78 3.99
CA PRO A 19 7.33 -0.67 3.82
C PRO A 19 8.60 -1.30 4.42
N ASP A 20 8.45 -2.35 5.23
CA ASP A 20 9.57 -3.19 5.67
C ASP A 20 9.79 -4.34 4.66
N HIS A 21 10.22 -3.98 3.44
CA HIS A 21 10.50 -4.93 2.37
C HIS A 21 11.72 -4.49 1.57
N VAL A 22 12.72 -5.37 1.40
CA VAL A 22 14.03 -5.03 0.84
C VAL A 22 13.94 -4.46 -0.59
N ILE A 23 13.09 -5.03 -1.44
CA ILE A 23 12.89 -4.54 -2.82
C ILE A 23 12.23 -3.16 -2.82
N ALA A 24 11.22 -2.95 -1.97
CA ALA A 24 10.51 -1.69 -1.91
C ALA A 24 11.43 -0.57 -1.38
N GLN A 25 12.27 -0.88 -0.39
CA GLN A 25 13.29 0.02 0.14
C GLN A 25 14.35 0.35 -0.91
N ALA A 26 14.83 -0.62 -1.68
CA ALA A 26 15.79 -0.40 -2.76
C ALA A 26 15.21 0.51 -3.86
N LEU A 27 13.96 0.27 -4.28
CA LEU A 27 13.29 1.12 -5.27
C LEU A 27 13.11 2.56 -4.77
N LEU A 28 12.70 2.74 -3.51
CA LEU A 28 12.56 4.08 -2.90
C LEU A 28 13.91 4.79 -2.78
N ALA A 29 14.97 4.06 -2.44
CA ALA A 29 16.32 4.62 -2.33
C ALA A 29 16.86 5.09 -3.69
N GLU A 30 16.63 4.30 -4.74
CA GLU A 30 17.03 4.68 -6.12
C GLU A 30 16.19 5.85 -6.64
N LEU A 31 14.87 5.81 -6.41
CA LEU A 31 13.95 6.85 -6.88
C LEU A 31 14.17 8.20 -6.17
N ASN A 32 14.60 8.18 -4.90
CA ASN A 32 14.86 9.36 -4.07
C ASN A 32 13.64 10.31 -3.90
N GLU A 33 12.43 9.77 -4.04
CA GLU A 33 11.15 10.43 -3.79
C GLU A 33 10.09 9.39 -3.36
N PRO A 34 8.93 9.81 -2.80
CA PRO A 34 7.86 8.88 -2.45
C PRO A 34 7.26 8.17 -3.67
N LEU A 35 7.08 6.86 -3.56
CA LEU A 35 6.38 6.07 -4.58
C LEU A 35 4.87 6.04 -4.31
N MET A 36 4.08 6.50 -5.28
CA MET A 36 2.63 6.31 -5.27
C MET A 36 2.31 4.83 -5.51
N SER A 37 1.51 4.24 -4.62
CA SER A 37 1.12 2.83 -4.70
C SER A 37 -0.28 2.60 -4.13
N SER A 38 -0.85 1.45 -4.48
CA SER A 38 -2.04 0.86 -3.88
C SER A 38 -1.81 -0.63 -3.66
N THR A 39 -2.60 -1.26 -2.78
CA THR A 39 -2.65 -2.72 -2.73
C THR A 39 -3.19 -3.25 -4.07
N LEU A 40 -2.57 -4.29 -4.62
CA LEU A 40 -2.98 -4.91 -5.88
C LEU A 40 -4.22 -5.80 -5.67
N ILE A 41 -5.38 -5.17 -5.52
CA ILE A 41 -6.69 -5.84 -5.48
C ILE A 41 -7.40 -5.50 -6.79
N LEU A 42 -7.73 -6.50 -7.59
CA LEU A 42 -8.37 -6.28 -8.89
C LEU A 42 -9.86 -5.93 -8.75
N PRO A 43 -10.47 -5.29 -9.77
CA PRO A 43 -11.89 -4.99 -9.76
C PRO A 43 -12.76 -6.24 -9.56
N GLY A 44 -13.62 -6.22 -8.54
CA GLY A 44 -14.51 -7.34 -8.22
C GLY A 44 -13.88 -8.41 -7.33
N GLU A 45 -12.63 -8.23 -6.90
CA GLU A 45 -11.94 -9.13 -5.98
C GLU A 45 -11.83 -8.52 -4.58
N ASP A 46 -11.87 -9.37 -3.55
CA ASP A 46 -11.76 -8.97 -2.15
C ASP A 46 -10.34 -9.18 -1.58
N GLN A 47 -9.49 -9.93 -2.29
CA GLN A 47 -8.15 -10.33 -1.87
C GLN A 47 -7.09 -9.78 -2.83
N PRO A 48 -5.88 -9.49 -2.34
CA PRO A 48 -4.79 -9.07 -3.20
C PRO A 48 -4.22 -10.24 -3.99
N LEU A 49 -3.76 -9.95 -5.21
CA LEU A 49 -2.87 -10.87 -5.93
C LEU A 49 -1.51 -10.90 -5.24
N SER A 50 -0.96 -12.10 -5.09
CA SER A 50 0.30 -12.33 -4.35
C SER A 50 1.24 -13.33 -5.01
N ASP A 51 0.77 -14.06 -6.01
CA ASP A 51 1.59 -14.96 -6.82
C ASP A 51 2.17 -14.18 -8.02
N PRO A 52 3.50 -14.12 -8.18
CA PRO A 52 4.13 -13.35 -9.25
C PRO A 52 3.84 -13.91 -10.65
N GLU A 53 3.66 -15.23 -10.81
CA GLU A 53 3.30 -15.85 -12.08
C GLU A 53 1.85 -15.48 -12.45
N GLU A 54 0.92 -15.56 -11.50
CA GLU A 54 -0.47 -15.13 -11.72
C GLU A 54 -0.56 -13.63 -12.06
N ILE A 55 0.19 -12.79 -11.33
CA ILE A 55 0.25 -11.35 -11.60
C ILE A 55 0.74 -11.09 -13.03
N ARG A 56 1.79 -11.79 -13.46
CA ARG A 56 2.32 -11.66 -14.82
C ARG A 56 1.28 -12.10 -15.85
N ASP A 57 0.72 -13.29 -15.70
CA ASP A 57 -0.25 -13.83 -16.65
C ASP A 57 -1.50 -12.94 -16.81
N ARG A 58 -1.93 -12.28 -15.72
CA ARG A 58 -3.12 -11.43 -15.75
C ARG A 58 -2.86 -10.00 -16.18
N LEU A 59 -1.66 -9.46 -15.94
CA LEU A 59 -1.38 -8.02 -16.06
C LEU A 59 -0.20 -7.67 -16.96
N GLU A 60 0.51 -8.63 -17.58
CA GLU A 60 1.70 -8.35 -18.42
C GLU A 60 1.44 -7.40 -19.60
N HIS A 61 0.18 -7.17 -19.97
CA HIS A 61 -0.21 -6.23 -21.02
C HIS A 61 -0.77 -4.90 -20.48
N ASP A 62 -1.06 -4.83 -19.18
CA ASP A 62 -1.63 -3.66 -18.50
C ASP A 62 -0.58 -2.86 -17.70
N VAL A 63 0.59 -3.45 -17.42
CA VAL A 63 1.68 -2.81 -16.67
C VAL A 63 3.02 -2.88 -17.43
N ASP A 64 3.87 -1.88 -17.22
CA ASP A 64 5.20 -1.82 -17.85
C ASP A 64 6.19 -2.85 -17.27
N LEU A 65 6.01 -3.24 -16.00
CA LEU A 65 6.94 -4.11 -15.28
C LEU A 65 6.25 -4.88 -14.14
N VAL A 66 6.63 -6.15 -14.00
CA VAL A 66 6.37 -6.98 -12.81
C VAL A 66 7.71 -7.34 -12.18
N VAL A 67 7.85 -7.13 -10.87
CA VAL A 67 9.06 -7.48 -10.11
C VAL A 67 8.72 -8.67 -9.22
N ASP A 68 9.32 -9.81 -9.49
CA ASP A 68 9.19 -11.00 -8.65
C ASP A 68 10.06 -10.85 -7.37
N GLY A 69 9.39 -10.72 -6.24
CA GLY A 69 9.99 -10.72 -4.90
C GLY A 69 9.59 -11.95 -4.07
N GLY A 70 8.99 -12.96 -4.69
CA GLY A 70 8.34 -14.08 -4.01
C GLY A 70 7.04 -13.69 -3.29
N PHE A 71 6.52 -14.63 -2.51
CA PHE A 71 5.24 -14.46 -1.81
C PHE A 71 5.31 -13.43 -0.68
N CYS A 72 4.61 -12.30 -0.85
CA CYS A 72 4.65 -11.15 0.07
C CYS A 72 3.60 -11.21 1.20
N GLY A 73 2.80 -12.27 1.28
CA GLY A 73 1.72 -12.42 2.24
C GLY A 73 0.41 -11.75 1.82
N LEU A 74 -0.70 -12.21 2.40
CA LEU A 74 -2.05 -11.71 2.10
C LEU A 74 -2.58 -10.73 3.16
N GLU A 75 -2.00 -10.74 4.36
CA GLU A 75 -2.47 -9.92 5.46
C GLU A 75 -2.17 -8.43 5.21
N PRO A 76 -3.21 -7.56 5.19
CA PRO A 76 -3.02 -6.16 4.87
C PRO A 76 -2.31 -5.41 5.99
N THR A 77 -1.88 -4.18 5.72
CA THR A 77 -1.43 -3.27 6.77
C THR A 77 -2.61 -2.82 7.64
N THR A 78 -2.31 -2.65 8.94
CA THR A 78 -3.13 -1.85 9.84
C THR A 78 -3.15 -0.41 9.35
N VAL A 79 -4.34 0.19 9.28
CA VAL A 79 -4.55 1.57 8.86
C VAL A 79 -4.98 2.37 10.08
N VAL A 80 -4.19 3.40 10.38
CA VAL A 80 -4.47 4.37 11.43
C VAL A 80 -4.71 5.70 10.76
N GLU A 81 -5.87 6.25 11.01
CA GLU A 81 -6.23 7.60 10.63
C GLU A 81 -5.72 8.59 11.67
N LEU A 82 -4.97 9.58 11.22
CA LEU A 82 -4.41 10.64 12.04
C LEU A 82 -5.01 11.97 11.58
N GLU A 83 -6.14 12.35 12.15
CA GLU A 83 -6.81 13.63 11.87
C GLU A 83 -7.03 14.40 13.17
N SER A 84 -6.86 15.72 13.11
CA SER A 84 -7.14 16.63 14.24
C SER A 84 -6.42 16.27 15.55
N GLY A 85 -5.25 15.63 15.48
CA GLY A 85 -4.48 15.21 16.66
C GLY A 85 -4.95 13.91 17.32
N HIS A 86 -5.93 13.22 16.75
CA HIS A 86 -6.44 11.95 17.24
C HIS A 86 -6.06 10.80 16.30
N ALA A 87 -5.76 9.65 16.89
CA ALA A 87 -5.50 8.41 16.17
C ALA A 87 -6.72 7.49 16.23
N THR A 88 -7.19 7.04 15.08
CA THR A 88 -8.31 6.09 14.97
C THR A 88 -7.88 4.90 14.11
N VAL A 89 -7.98 3.69 14.64
CA VAL A 89 -7.73 2.47 13.85
C VAL A 89 -8.93 2.23 12.93
N THR A 90 -8.75 2.42 11.62
CA THR A 90 -9.81 2.25 10.62
C THR A 90 -9.79 0.87 9.98
N ARG A 91 -8.64 0.17 10.05
CA ARG A 91 -8.51 -1.24 9.66
C ARG A 91 -7.42 -1.89 10.50
N GLN A 92 -7.73 -3.03 11.12
CA GLN A 92 -6.71 -3.89 11.73
C GLN A 92 -6.16 -4.87 10.70
N GLY A 93 -4.84 -5.02 10.66
CA GLY A 93 -4.11 -5.98 9.85
C GLY A 93 -2.85 -6.43 10.59
N LYS A 94 -1.76 -6.68 9.84
CA LYS A 94 -0.52 -7.28 10.38
C LYS A 94 0.19 -6.45 11.47
N GLY A 95 -0.04 -5.14 11.50
CA GLY A 95 0.61 -4.25 12.48
C GLY A 95 -0.17 -4.19 13.79
N ASP A 96 0.50 -4.38 14.94
CA ASP A 96 -0.12 -4.27 16.26
C ASP A 96 -0.68 -2.84 16.49
N PRO A 97 -2.01 -2.68 16.66
CA PRO A 97 -2.63 -1.38 16.86
C PRO A 97 -2.58 -0.87 18.31
N ALA A 98 -2.09 -1.64 19.28
CA ALA A 98 -2.25 -1.36 20.72
C ALA A 98 -1.81 0.05 21.15
N ARG A 99 -0.84 0.65 20.43
CA ARG A 99 -0.36 2.02 20.67
C ARG A 99 -1.35 3.13 20.30
N PHE A 100 -2.41 2.80 19.57
CA PHE A 100 -3.40 3.74 19.03
C PHE A 100 -4.81 3.51 19.57
N THR A 101 -4.99 2.58 20.51
CA THR A 101 -6.29 2.18 21.07
C THR A 101 -6.49 2.63 22.52
N VAL A 102 -5.78 3.67 22.97
CA VAL A 102 -5.88 4.24 24.33
C VAL A 102 -6.80 5.44 24.34
#